data_AF-A0A348VCN7-F1
#
_entry.id   AF-A0A348VCN7-F1
#
_cell.length_a   1.000
_cell.length_b   1.000
_cell.length_c   1.000
_cell.angle_alpha   90.00
_cell.angle_beta   90.00
_cell.angle_gamma   90.00
#
_symmetry.space_group_name_H-M   'P 1'
#
loop_
_entity.id
_entity.type
_entity.pdbx_description
1 polymer ?
#
loop_
_entity_poly.entity_id
_entity_poly.type
_entity_poly.pdbx_seq_one_letter_code
_entity_poly.pdbx_strand_id
1 'polypeptide(L)'
;AYKNALQWIGKESEARTLALNKDQYLMYETFAKEGFETKLLTRIITIDLPNILSEVGKGWNEINQSYISAILNLQQKGEITAAVAKDLLWQAARDIDPITYAQEHQLLGKKDSDLEQVVDEVLEQNPDAVEKYKKGNVNVVSFLLGQVMKKTKGTADPGETRKLLEEGLTKLSE
;
A
#
# COMPACT_ATOMS: atom_id res chain seq x y z
N ALA A 1 15.80 -9.48 -22.15
CA ALA A 1 15.56 -9.46 -20.70
C ALA A 1 16.41 -8.40 -19.98
N TYR A 2 17.69 -8.66 -19.65
CA TYR A 2 18.50 -7.75 -18.81
C TYR A 2 18.57 -6.29 -19.29
N LYS A 3 18.88 -6.03 -20.57
CA LYS A 3 18.99 -4.66 -21.10
C LYS A 3 17.68 -3.87 -20.96
N ASN A 4 16.54 -4.50 -21.24
CA ASN A 4 15.22 -3.88 -21.09
C ASN A 4 14.90 -3.62 -19.61
N ALA A 5 15.16 -4.62 -18.74
CA ALA A 5 14.97 -4.47 -17.30
C ALA A 5 15.83 -3.33 -16.72
N LEU A 6 17.08 -3.19 -17.19
CA LEU A 6 17.96 -2.10 -16.79
C LEU A 6 17.46 -0.74 -17.27
N GLN A 7 16.90 -0.67 -18.49
CA GLN A 7 16.30 0.55 -19.02
C GLN A 7 15.08 0.99 -18.20
N TRP A 8 14.26 0.05 -17.73
CA TRP A 8 13.11 0.37 -16.88
C TRP A 8 13.57 0.78 -15.47
N ILE A 9 14.31 -0.08 -14.78
CA ILE A 9 14.56 0.01 -13.33
C ILE A 9 15.75 0.92 -13.02
N GLY A 10 16.72 1.04 -13.91
CA GLY A 10 17.93 1.85 -13.72
C GLY A 10 18.96 1.27 -12.74
N LYS A 11 18.65 0.14 -12.07
CA LYS A 11 19.53 -0.51 -11.08
C LYS A 11 19.95 -1.90 -11.52
N GLU A 12 21.26 -2.12 -11.68
CA GLU A 12 21.80 -3.37 -12.24
C GLU A 12 21.41 -4.63 -11.46
N SER A 13 21.48 -4.62 -10.13
CA SER A 13 21.20 -5.81 -9.33
C SER A 13 19.73 -6.25 -9.43
N GLU A 14 18.79 -5.30 -9.43
CA GLU A 14 17.36 -5.56 -9.60
C GLU A 14 17.06 -6.01 -11.03
N ALA A 15 17.66 -5.34 -12.03
CA ALA A 15 17.52 -5.73 -13.43
C ALA A 15 18.04 -7.13 -13.72
N ARG A 16 19.15 -7.54 -13.09
CA ARG A 16 19.66 -8.93 -13.18
C ARG A 16 18.67 -9.91 -12.58
N THR A 17 18.15 -9.63 -11.38
CA THR A 17 17.20 -10.50 -10.68
C THR A 17 15.94 -10.71 -11.52
N LEU A 18 15.34 -9.62 -12.02
CA LEU A 18 14.17 -9.69 -12.89
C LEU A 18 14.45 -10.50 -14.16
N ALA A 19 15.62 -10.28 -14.79
CA ALA A 19 15.97 -10.97 -16.03
C ALA A 19 16.24 -12.48 -15.88
N LEU A 20 16.52 -12.96 -14.66
CA LEU A 20 16.76 -14.38 -14.38
C LEU A 20 15.45 -15.17 -14.25
N ASN A 21 14.35 -14.52 -13.88
CA ASN A 21 13.04 -15.16 -13.77
C ASN A 21 12.18 -14.80 -14.99
N LYS A 22 12.01 -15.76 -15.91
CA LYS A 22 11.31 -15.55 -17.18
C LYS A 22 9.88 -15.07 -16.99
N ASP A 23 9.11 -15.71 -16.12
CA ASP A 23 7.68 -15.40 -15.96
C ASP A 23 7.49 -14.03 -15.29
N GLN A 24 8.31 -13.73 -14.29
CA GLN A 24 8.36 -12.43 -13.64
C GLN A 24 8.75 -11.32 -14.64
N TYR A 25 9.76 -11.55 -15.48
CA TYR A 25 10.15 -10.61 -16.54
C TYR A 25 9.03 -10.38 -17.54
N LEU A 26 8.34 -11.43 -17.99
CA LEU A 26 7.27 -11.32 -18.97
C LEU A 26 6.10 -10.51 -18.41
N MET A 27 5.68 -10.78 -17.17
CA MET A 27 4.62 -10.01 -16.51
C MET A 27 5.02 -8.54 -16.34
N TYR A 28 6.26 -8.28 -15.91
CA TYR A 28 6.78 -6.90 -15.83
C TYR A 28 6.75 -6.21 -17.19
N GLU A 29 7.25 -6.87 -18.24
CA GLU A 29 7.30 -6.30 -19.59
C GLU A 29 5.90 -5.98 -20.12
N THR A 30 4.93 -6.86 -19.90
CA THR A 30 3.52 -6.63 -20.27
C THR A 30 2.99 -5.35 -19.63
N PHE A 31 3.08 -5.23 -18.30
CA PHE A 31 2.55 -4.06 -17.60
C PHE A 31 3.34 -2.78 -17.87
N ALA A 32 4.66 -2.88 -18.12
CA ALA A 32 5.45 -1.73 -18.54
C ALA A 32 5.00 -1.20 -19.91
N LYS A 33 4.63 -2.09 -20.85
CA LYS A 33 4.08 -1.70 -22.16
C LYS A 33 2.66 -1.14 -22.07
N GLU A 34 1.88 -1.54 -21.06
CA GLU A 34 0.57 -0.96 -20.75
C GLU A 34 0.66 0.44 -20.12
N GLY A 35 1.87 0.90 -19.77
CA GLY A 35 2.13 2.26 -19.30
C GLY A 35 2.09 2.45 -17.78
N PHE A 36 2.17 1.37 -17.00
CA PHE A 36 2.28 1.46 -15.55
C PHE A 36 3.65 2.00 -15.11
N GLU A 37 3.67 2.79 -14.04
CA GLU A 37 4.89 3.42 -13.53
C GLU A 37 5.92 2.38 -13.09
N THR A 38 7.18 2.55 -13.52
CA THR A 38 8.31 1.68 -13.16
C THR A 38 8.43 1.44 -11.65
N LYS A 39 8.30 2.47 -10.81
CA LYS A 39 8.46 2.31 -9.35
C LYS A 39 7.39 1.38 -8.77
N LEU A 40 6.15 1.56 -9.22
CA LEU A 40 5.02 0.72 -8.83
C LEU A 40 5.24 -0.73 -9.28
N LEU A 41 5.60 -0.93 -10.55
CA LEU A 41 5.88 -2.27 -11.10
C LEU A 41 7.05 -2.94 -10.40
N THR A 42 8.14 -2.22 -10.15
CA THR A 42 9.31 -2.74 -9.45
C THR A 42 8.90 -3.24 -8.07
N ARG A 43 8.17 -2.43 -7.31
CA ARG A 43 7.68 -2.86 -6.00
C ARG A 43 6.78 -4.10 -6.09
N ILE A 44 5.74 -4.06 -6.92
CA ILE A 44 4.74 -5.14 -6.94
C ILE A 44 5.31 -6.43 -7.53
N ILE A 45 5.95 -6.35 -8.70
CA ILE A 45 6.43 -7.53 -9.43
C ILE A 45 7.72 -8.06 -8.84
N THR A 46 8.61 -7.21 -8.30
CA THR A 46 9.92 -7.68 -7.79
C THR A 46 9.97 -7.94 -6.29
N ILE A 47 9.02 -7.40 -5.52
CA ILE A 47 9.01 -7.51 -4.05
C ILE A 47 7.73 -8.18 -3.54
N ASP A 48 6.55 -7.62 -3.82
CA ASP A 48 5.32 -8.08 -3.16
C ASP A 48 4.80 -9.41 -3.72
N LEU A 49 4.58 -9.53 -5.04
CA LEU A 49 4.05 -10.75 -5.66
C LEU A 49 4.92 -12.00 -5.46
N PRO A 50 6.26 -11.97 -5.58
CA PRO A 50 7.08 -13.17 -5.36
C PRO A 50 6.87 -13.79 -3.97
N ASN A 51 6.78 -12.93 -2.94
CA ASN A 51 6.54 -13.37 -1.56
C ASN A 51 5.13 -13.96 -1.41
N ILE A 52 4.12 -13.29 -1.96
CA ILE A 52 2.71 -13.73 -1.89
C ILE A 52 2.53 -15.08 -2.60
N LEU A 53 3.03 -15.19 -3.83
CA LEU A 53 2.94 -16.42 -4.63
C LEU A 53 3.63 -17.59 -3.94
N SER A 54 4.81 -17.36 -3.36
CA SER A 54 5.54 -18.36 -2.58
C SER A 54 4.73 -18.84 -1.36
N GLU A 55 4.09 -17.94 -0.63
CA GLU A 55 3.29 -18.28 0.56
C GLU A 55 1.96 -18.97 0.21
N VAL A 56 1.31 -18.60 -0.90
CA VAL A 56 0.08 -19.27 -1.37
C VAL A 56 0.38 -20.57 -2.11
N GLY A 57 1.63 -20.80 -2.51
CA GLY A 57 2.04 -21.98 -3.26
C GLY A 57 1.63 -21.94 -4.74
N LYS A 58 1.50 -20.75 -5.32
CA LYS A 58 1.15 -20.54 -6.73
C LYS A 58 2.34 -20.09 -7.57
N GLY A 59 2.37 -20.50 -8.83
CA GLY A 59 3.24 -19.98 -9.86
C GLY A 59 2.73 -18.70 -10.50
N TRP A 60 3.62 -18.00 -11.20
CA TRP A 60 3.33 -16.74 -11.92
C TRP A 60 2.25 -16.87 -13.01
N ASN A 61 2.07 -18.06 -13.56
CA ASN A 61 1.08 -18.32 -14.61
C ASN A 61 -0.31 -18.72 -14.04
N GLU A 62 -0.41 -18.89 -12.72
CA GLU A 62 -1.65 -19.29 -12.03
C GLU A 62 -2.41 -18.08 -11.45
N ILE A 63 -1.82 -16.90 -11.46
CA ILE A 63 -2.47 -15.67 -11.00
C ILE A 63 -3.18 -14.97 -12.16
N ASN A 64 -4.40 -14.51 -11.91
CA ASN A 64 -5.14 -13.77 -12.92
C ASN A 64 -4.51 -12.39 -13.16
N GLN A 65 -3.90 -12.20 -14.33
CA GLN A 65 -3.24 -10.94 -14.70
C GLN A 65 -4.22 -9.76 -14.74
N SER A 66 -5.50 -9.98 -15.02
CA SER A 66 -6.49 -8.90 -15.00
C SER A 66 -6.71 -8.36 -13.59
N TYR A 67 -6.60 -9.20 -12.56
CA TYR A 67 -6.66 -8.76 -11.16
C TYR A 67 -5.46 -7.91 -10.80
N ILE A 68 -4.27 -8.26 -11.27
CA ILE A 68 -3.05 -7.46 -11.04
C ILE A 68 -3.15 -6.11 -11.73
N SER A 69 -3.58 -6.08 -13.00
CA SER A 69 -3.80 -4.83 -13.74
C SER A 69 -4.85 -3.93 -13.06
N ALA A 70 -5.92 -4.51 -12.51
CA ALA A 70 -6.93 -3.77 -11.76
C ALA A 70 -6.35 -3.11 -10.49
N ILE A 71 -5.55 -3.84 -9.70
CA ILE A 71 -4.90 -3.32 -8.49
C ILE A 71 -3.89 -2.22 -8.84
N LEU A 72 -3.07 -2.43 -9.88
CA LEU A 72 -2.11 -1.44 -10.37
C LEU A 72 -2.81 -0.14 -10.77
N ASN A 73 -3.94 -0.23 -11.47
CA ASN A 73 -4.72 0.94 -11.86
C ASN A 73 -5.25 1.72 -10.66
N LEU A 74 -5.82 1.04 -9.67
CA LEU A 74 -6.32 1.69 -8.46
C LEU A 74 -5.19 2.43 -7.72
N GLN A 75 -4.04 1.78 -7.54
CA GLN A 75 -2.93 2.38 -6.82
C GLN A 75 -2.30 3.54 -7.59
N GLN A 76 -2.13 3.41 -8.91
CA GLN A 76 -1.57 4.46 -9.75
C GLN A 76 -2.46 5.71 -9.80
N LYS A 77 -3.78 5.54 -9.73
CA LYS A 77 -4.74 6.65 -9.61
C LYS A 77 -4.83 7.25 -8.21
N GLY A 78 -4.16 6.64 -7.22
CA GLY A 78 -4.23 7.06 -5.83
C GLY A 78 -5.56 6.72 -5.14
N GLU A 79 -6.35 5.81 -5.71
CA GLU A 79 -7.62 5.36 -5.13
C GLU A 79 -7.42 4.39 -3.95
N ILE A 80 -6.25 3.76 -3.86
CA ILE A 80 -5.83 2.89 -2.77
C ILE A 80 -4.38 3.17 -2.37
N THR A 81 -4.05 2.91 -1.10
CA THR A 81 -2.66 2.99 -0.62
C THR A 81 -1.86 1.75 -1.01
N ALA A 82 -0.54 1.82 -0.85
CA ALA A 82 0.32 0.65 -1.06
C ALA A 82 0.04 -0.50 -0.08
N ALA A 83 -0.51 -0.20 1.11
CA ALA A 83 -0.91 -1.22 2.07
C ALA A 83 -2.17 -1.95 1.59
N VAL A 84 -3.18 -1.21 1.13
CA VAL A 84 -4.40 -1.78 0.54
C VAL A 84 -4.07 -2.58 -0.72
N ALA A 85 -3.23 -2.04 -1.62
CA ALA A 85 -2.80 -2.77 -2.81
C ALA A 85 -2.18 -4.13 -2.47
N LYS A 86 -1.34 -4.18 -1.42
CA LYS A 86 -0.75 -5.44 -0.95
C LYS A 86 -1.80 -6.41 -0.43
N ASP A 87 -2.80 -5.95 0.32
CA ASP A 87 -3.92 -6.80 0.74
C ASP A 87 -4.71 -7.33 -0.48
N LEU A 88 -5.00 -6.49 -1.46
CA LEU A 88 -5.67 -6.92 -2.68
C LEU A 88 -4.85 -7.93 -3.49
N LEU A 89 -3.52 -7.83 -3.51
CA LEU A 89 -2.66 -8.85 -4.14
C LEU A 89 -2.78 -10.21 -3.44
N TRP A 90 -2.94 -10.23 -2.10
CA TRP A 90 -3.22 -11.46 -1.36
C TRP A 90 -4.56 -12.08 -1.75
N GLN A 91 -5.59 -11.24 -1.89
CA GLN A 91 -6.92 -11.71 -2.31
C GLN A 91 -6.89 -12.23 -3.75
N ALA A 92 -6.25 -11.50 -4.66
CA ALA A 92 -6.07 -11.92 -6.05
C ALA A 92 -5.30 -13.25 -6.16
N ALA A 93 -4.26 -13.45 -5.35
CA ALA A 93 -3.54 -14.73 -5.30
C ALA A 93 -4.41 -15.89 -4.79
N ARG A 94 -5.49 -15.61 -4.07
CA ARG A 94 -6.50 -16.59 -3.62
C ARG A 94 -7.71 -16.67 -4.55
N ASP A 95 -7.60 -16.13 -5.77
CA ASP A 95 -8.65 -16.07 -6.78
C ASP A 95 -9.91 -15.30 -6.35
N ILE A 96 -9.76 -14.38 -5.40
CA ILE A 96 -10.81 -13.45 -5.00
C ILE A 96 -10.68 -12.19 -5.87
N ASP A 97 -11.80 -11.75 -6.45
CA ASP A 97 -11.84 -10.53 -7.25
C ASP A 97 -11.46 -9.31 -6.38
N PRO A 98 -10.35 -8.61 -6.69
CA PRO A 98 -9.87 -7.51 -5.86
C PRO A 98 -10.78 -6.28 -5.91
N ILE A 99 -11.53 -6.07 -6.99
CA ILE A 99 -12.46 -4.93 -7.11
C ILE A 99 -13.66 -5.18 -6.22
N THR A 100 -14.28 -6.37 -6.33
CA THR A 100 -15.41 -6.74 -5.47
C THR A 100 -15.01 -6.71 -3.99
N TYR A 101 -13.87 -7.32 -3.65
CA TYR A 101 -13.36 -7.30 -2.29
C TYR A 101 -13.11 -5.87 -1.78
N ALA A 102 -12.48 -5.01 -2.59
CA ALA A 102 -12.25 -3.63 -2.19
C ALA A 102 -13.55 -2.85 -1.93
N GLN A 103 -14.60 -3.11 -2.72
CA GLN A 103 -15.91 -2.49 -2.53
C GLN A 103 -16.60 -2.99 -1.26
N GLU A 104 -16.68 -4.30 -1.06
CA GLU A 104 -17.32 -4.93 0.10
C GLU A 104 -16.65 -4.50 1.41
N HIS A 105 -15.33 -4.32 1.40
CA HIS A 105 -14.55 -3.95 2.56
C HIS A 105 -14.34 -2.43 2.72
N GLN A 106 -14.90 -1.61 1.82
CA GLN A 106 -14.77 -0.14 1.80
C GLN A 106 -13.29 0.31 1.75
N LEU A 107 -12.49 -0.35 0.93
CA LEU A 107 -11.06 -0.09 0.76
C LEU A 107 -10.76 0.89 -0.37
N LEU A 108 -11.79 1.27 -1.15
CA LEU A 108 -11.69 2.28 -2.18
C LEU A 108 -11.86 3.68 -1.56
N GLY A 109 -10.84 4.52 -1.64
CA GLY A 109 -10.98 5.93 -1.30
C GLY A 109 -9.70 6.59 -0.79
N LYS A 110 -9.41 7.75 -1.40
CA LYS A 110 -8.97 8.94 -0.68
C LYS A 110 -10.19 9.81 -0.42
N LYS A 111 -10.54 10.00 0.85
CA LYS A 111 -11.37 11.12 1.29
C LYS A 111 -10.69 11.75 2.49
N ASP A 112 -9.82 12.71 2.20
CA ASP A 112 -9.13 13.52 3.20
C ASP A 112 -10.15 14.16 4.19
N SER A 113 -11.40 14.37 3.76
CA SER A 113 -12.51 14.87 4.59
C SER A 113 -12.90 13.97 5.77
N ASP A 114 -12.66 12.66 5.67
CA ASP A 114 -13.02 11.72 6.75
C ASP A 114 -11.82 11.53 7.70
N LEU A 115 -10.60 11.88 7.27
CA LEU A 115 -9.39 11.61 8.04
C LEU A 115 -9.26 12.51 9.27
N GLU A 116 -9.58 13.79 9.15
CA GLU A 116 -9.61 14.72 10.29
C GLU A 116 -10.58 14.24 11.37
N GLN A 117 -11.80 13.85 11.00
CA GLN A 117 -12.78 13.31 11.93
C GLN A 117 -12.28 12.01 12.59
N VAL A 118 -11.67 11.10 11.82
CA VAL A 118 -11.11 9.87 12.38
C VAL A 118 -9.97 10.17 13.36
N VAL A 119 -9.12 11.16 13.06
CA VAL A 119 -8.05 11.61 13.94
C VAL A 119 -8.63 12.15 15.25
N ASP A 120 -9.62 13.05 15.19
CA ASP A 120 -10.28 13.61 16.37
C ASP A 120 -10.89 12.51 17.23
N GLU A 121 -11.64 11.58 16.62
CA GLU A 121 -12.22 10.45 17.35
C GLU A 121 -11.15 9.53 17.96
N VAL A 122 -9.99 9.34 17.31
CA VAL A 122 -8.88 8.56 17.88
C VAL A 122 -8.25 9.29 19.07
N LEU A 123 -8.08 10.61 19.01
CA LEU A 123 -7.56 11.41 20.12
C LEU A 123 -8.51 11.36 21.32
N GLU A 124 -9.83 11.51 21.08
CA GLU A 124 -10.87 11.40 22.12
C GLU A 124 -10.91 10.01 22.78
N GLN A 125 -10.73 8.94 22.01
CA GLN A 125 -10.72 7.57 22.51
C GLN A 125 -9.42 7.19 23.26
N ASN A 126 -8.37 8.02 23.17
CA ASN A 126 -7.05 7.72 23.75
C ASN A 126 -6.51 8.88 24.63
N PRO A 127 -7.25 9.31 25.67
CA PRO A 127 -6.87 10.46 26.50
C PRO A 127 -5.50 10.27 27.20
N ASP A 128 -5.18 9.04 27.61
CA ASP A 128 -3.88 8.71 28.22
C ASP A 128 -2.69 8.99 27.29
N ALA A 129 -2.88 8.77 25.98
CA ALA A 129 -1.86 9.05 24.98
C ALA A 129 -1.69 10.56 24.78
N VAL A 130 -2.80 11.31 24.78
CA VAL A 130 -2.79 12.78 24.73
C VAL A 130 -2.06 13.36 25.94
N GLU A 131 -2.34 12.88 27.16
CA GLU A 131 -1.62 13.34 28.36
C GLU A 131 -0.12 13.03 28.32
N LYS A 132 0.26 11.84 27.85
CA LYS A 132 1.66 11.47 27.69
C LYS A 132 2.38 12.36 26.68
N TYR A 133 1.69 12.75 25.60
CA TYR A 133 2.21 13.72 24.64
C TYR A 133 2.46 15.08 25.30
N LYS A 134 1.49 15.59 26.08
CA LYS A 134 1.64 16.83 26.87
C LYS A 134 2.84 16.80 27.82
N LYS A 135 3.14 15.62 28.38
CA LYS A 135 4.31 15.39 29.26
C LYS A 135 5.64 15.24 28.48
N GLY A 136 5.65 15.48 27.17
CA GLY A 136 6.82 15.45 26.30
C GLY A 136 7.13 14.10 25.66
N ASN A 137 6.28 13.08 25.83
CA ASN A 137 6.51 11.77 25.23
C ASN A 137 5.95 11.72 23.80
N VAL A 138 6.77 12.12 22.82
CA VAL A 138 6.42 12.12 21.39
C VAL A 138 6.21 10.71 20.79
N ASN A 139 6.67 9.65 21.45
CA ASN A 139 6.54 8.29 20.92
C ASN A 139 5.08 7.81 20.83
N VAL A 140 4.16 8.45 21.57
CA VAL A 140 2.73 8.14 21.52
C VAL A 140 2.09 8.45 20.16
N VAL A 141 2.68 9.35 19.36
CA VAL A 141 2.22 9.66 18.00
C VAL A 141 2.22 8.40 17.14
N SER A 142 3.24 7.55 17.26
CA SER A 142 3.33 6.30 16.48
C SER A 142 2.25 5.28 16.88
N PHE A 143 1.87 5.25 18.16
CA PHE A 143 0.75 4.43 18.63
C PHE A 143 -0.59 4.94 18.07
N LEU A 144 -0.84 6.26 18.17
CA LEU A 144 -2.06 6.90 17.65
C LEU A 144 -2.17 6.76 16.12
N LEU A 145 -1.05 6.89 15.40
CA LEU A 145 -0.98 6.62 13.97
C LEU A 145 -1.47 5.20 13.66
N GLY A 146 -1.03 4.21 14.44
CA GLY A 146 -1.51 2.83 14.31
C GLY A 146 -3.02 2.69 14.54
N GLN A 147 -3.59 3.43 15.50
CA GLN A 147 -5.04 3.44 15.75
C GLN A 147 -5.82 4.03 14.58
N VAL A 148 -5.37 5.16 14.02
CA VAL A 148 -6.00 5.77 12.84
C VAL A 148 -5.91 4.81 11.66
N MET A 149 -4.73 4.26 11.37
CA MET A 149 -4.53 3.31 10.27
C MET A 149 -5.43 2.08 10.41
N LYS A 150 -5.65 1.58 11.64
CA LYS A 150 -6.57 0.47 11.89
C LYS A 150 -8.02 0.86 11.59
N LYS A 151 -8.43 2.05 12.01
CA LYS A 151 -9.81 2.54 11.86
C LYS A 151 -10.14 2.84 10.39
N THR A 152 -9.18 3.35 9.64
CA THR A 152 -9.29 3.57 8.19
C THR A 152 -8.99 2.31 7.37
N LYS A 153 -8.68 1.17 8.00
CA LYS A 153 -8.27 -0.06 7.31
C LYS A 153 -7.10 0.16 6.34
N GLY A 154 -6.22 1.10 6.67
CA GLY A 154 -5.04 1.45 5.88
C GLY A 154 -5.32 2.24 4.60
N THR A 155 -6.54 2.75 4.40
CA THR A 155 -6.87 3.64 3.28
C THR A 155 -6.31 5.06 3.47
N ALA A 156 -6.03 5.46 4.71
CA ALA A 156 -5.39 6.75 5.00
C ALA A 156 -3.90 6.76 4.64
N ASP A 157 -3.41 7.91 4.16
CA ASP A 157 -1.99 8.12 3.96
C ASP A 157 -1.27 8.28 5.32
N PRO A 158 -0.22 7.50 5.62
CA PRO A 158 0.47 7.58 6.91
C PRO A 158 1.15 8.93 7.17
N GLY A 159 1.64 9.60 6.12
CA GLY A 159 2.32 10.88 6.24
C GLY A 159 1.34 12.01 6.58
N GLU A 160 0.24 12.07 5.86
CA GLU A 160 -0.86 12.99 6.13
C GLU A 160 -1.50 12.74 7.50
N THR A 161 -1.75 11.48 7.84
CA THR A 161 -2.30 11.09 9.15
C THR A 161 -1.41 11.54 10.30
N ARG A 162 -0.09 11.35 10.17
CA ARG A 162 0.87 11.79 11.18
C ARG A 162 0.80 13.30 11.38
N LYS A 163 0.76 14.07 10.29
CA LYS A 163 0.68 15.52 10.33
C LYS A 163 -0.58 15.98 11.07
N LEU A 164 -1.75 15.42 10.74
CA LEU A 164 -3.01 15.76 11.40
C LEU A 164 -3.02 15.38 12.89
N LEU A 165 -2.45 14.24 13.26
CA LEU A 165 -2.29 13.85 14.66
C LEU A 165 -1.43 14.84 15.45
N GLU A 166 -0.29 15.25 14.90
CA GLU A 166 0.61 16.21 15.55
C GLU A 166 -0.05 17.59 15.70
N GLU A 167 -0.80 18.04 14.69
CA GLU A 167 -1.59 19.27 14.74
C GLU A 167 -2.69 19.19 15.82
N GLY A 168 -3.47 18.11 15.86
CA GLY A 168 -4.53 17.90 16.86
C GLY A 168 -3.99 17.82 18.29
N LEU A 169 -2.89 17.09 18.48
CA LEU A 169 -2.22 17.00 19.79
C LEU A 169 -1.67 18.34 20.27
N THR A 170 -1.12 19.15 19.35
CA THR A 170 -0.61 20.49 19.69
C THR A 170 -1.73 21.40 20.15
N LYS A 171 -2.86 21.45 19.42
CA LYS A 171 -4.05 22.23 19.80
C LYS A 171 -4.61 21.83 21.18
N LEU A 172 -4.57 20.54 21.51
CA LEU A 172 -5.04 20.04 22.81
C LEU A 172 -4.05 20.34 23.95
N SER A 173 -2.79 20.64 23.64
CA SER A 173 -1.71 20.89 24.60
C SER A 173 -1.55 22.36 24.98
N GLU A 174 -2.16 23.28 24.22
CA GLU A 174 -2.35 24.69 24.55
C GLU A 174 -3.44 24.88 25.64
#